data_AF-A0A522JJW5-F1
#
_entry.id   AF-A0A522JJW5-F1
#
_cell.length_a   1.000
_cell.length_b   1.000
_cell.length_c   1.000
_cell.angle_alpha   90.00
_cell.angle_beta   90.00
_cell.angle_gamma   90.00
#
_symmetry.space_group_name_H-M   'P 1'
#
loop_
_entity.id
_entity.type
_entity.pdbx_description
1 polymer ?
#
loop_
_entity_poly.entity_id
_entity_poly.type
_entity_poly.pdbx_seq_one_letter_code
_entity_poly.pdbx_strand_id
1 'polypeptide(L)' 'MTITCPIRQALARIAPHLESLDPIDRESLRPAVRAIENDVEVIHVPERLVARIRDIAARLPTNRNPQ' A
#
# COMPACT_ATOMS: atom_id res chain seq x y z
N MET A 1 16.55 -10.18 -10.95
CA MET A 1 16.57 -8.89 -10.22
C MET A 1 15.13 -8.40 -10.12
N THR A 2 14.41 -8.77 -9.06
CA THR A 2 13.11 -8.17 -8.77
C THR A 2 13.39 -6.74 -8.33
N ILE A 3 13.21 -5.79 -9.24
CA ILE A 3 13.13 -4.37 -8.89
C ILE A 3 11.98 -4.29 -7.88
N THR A 4 12.31 -4.17 -6.59
CA THR A 4 11.33 -4.00 -5.53
C THR A 4 10.65 -2.67 -5.78
N CYS A 5 9.52 -2.71 -6.47
CA CYS A 5 8.73 -1.51 -6.74
C CYS A 5 8.38 -0.88 -5.39
N PRO A 6 8.84 0.35 -5.08
CA PRO A 6 8.65 0.95 -3.75
C PRO A 6 7.16 1.13 -3.42
N ILE A 7 6.32 1.26 -4.45
CA ILE A 7 4.85 1.32 -4.29
C ILE A 7 4.27 -0.03 -3.90
N ARG A 8 4.79 -1.14 -4.46
CA ARG A 8 4.40 -2.50 -4.06
C ARG A 8 4.72 -2.73 -2.57
N GLN A 9 5.89 -2.31 -2.11
CA GLN A 9 6.25 -2.38 -0.69
C GLN A 9 5.37 -1.49 0.19
N ALA A 10 5.09 -0.27 -0.23
CA ALA A 10 4.20 0.64 0.50
C ALA A 10 2.77 0.08 0.62
N LEU A 11 2.22 -0.46 -0.47
CA LEU A 11 0.90 -1.09 -0.47
C LEU A 11 0.87 -2.35 0.43
N ALA A 12 1.91 -3.18 0.38
CA ALA A 12 2.02 -4.34 1.27
C ALA A 12 2.05 -3.93 2.76
N ARG A 13 2.69 -2.80 3.07
CA ARG A 13 2.71 -2.24 4.43
C ARG A 13 1.35 -1.67 4.84
N ILE A 14 0.59 -1.12 3.90
CA ILE A 14 -0.76 -0.58 4.14
C ILE A 14 -1.80 -1.69 4.31
N ALA A 15 -1.66 -2.80 3.58
CA ALA A 15 -2.63 -3.90 3.56
C ALA A 15 -3.17 -4.32 4.95
N PRO A 16 -2.34 -4.61 5.99
CA PRO A 16 -2.84 -5.00 7.30
C PRO A 16 -3.58 -3.88 8.06
N HIS A 17 -3.40 -2.62 7.66
CA HIS A 17 -4.00 -1.45 8.29
C HIS A 17 -5.14 -0.85 7.45
N LEU A 18 -5.48 -1.43 6.30
CA LEU A 18 -6.43 -0.85 5.34
C LEU A 18 -7.79 -0.49 5.97
N GLU A 19 -8.32 -1.36 6.83
CA GLU A 19 -9.62 -1.16 7.49
C GLU A 19 -9.58 -0.12 8.62
N SER A 20 -8.39 0.31 9.04
CA SER A 20 -8.19 1.40 10.02
C SER A 20 -7.97 2.77 9.39
N LEU A 21 -7.86 2.85 8.06
CA LEU A 21 -7.72 4.12 7.35
C LEU A 21 -9.05 4.87 7.26
N ASP A 22 -8.96 6.17 6.98
CA ASP A 22 -10.12 6.98 6.65
C ASP A 22 -10.93 6.34 5.50
N PRO A 23 -12.27 6.42 5.50
CA PRO A 23 -13.11 5.73 4.52
C PRO A 23 -12.71 6.01 3.06
N ILE A 24 -12.34 7.26 2.77
CA ILE A 24 -11.94 7.70 1.43
C ILE A 24 -10.62 7.06 0.98
N ASP A 25 -9.64 6.93 1.87
CA ASP A 25 -8.36 6.29 1.58
C ASP A 25 -8.54 4.78 1.48
N ARG A 26 -9.34 4.19 2.36
CA ARG A 26 -9.68 2.78 2.32
C ARG A 26 -10.30 2.39 0.98
N GLU A 27 -11.33 3.10 0.54
CA GLU A 27 -12.01 2.81 -0.73
C GLU A 27 -11.08 3.02 -1.93
N SER A 28 -10.28 4.10 -1.91
CA SER A 28 -9.35 4.42 -2.99
C SER A 28 -8.20 3.41 -3.12
N LEU A 29 -7.73 2.86 -2.00
CA LEU A 29 -6.58 1.95 -1.96
C LEU A 29 -6.97 0.47 -2.02
N ARG A 30 -8.24 0.13 -1.72
CA ARG A 30 -8.74 -1.25 -1.72
C ARG A 30 -8.42 -2.01 -3.02
N PRO A 31 -8.62 -1.46 -4.24
CA PRO A 31 -8.28 -2.17 -5.47
C PRO A 31 -6.77 -2.46 -5.58
N ALA A 32 -5.93 -1.49 -5.20
CA ALA A 32 -4.48 -1.63 -5.26
C ALA A 32 -3.96 -2.64 -4.23
N VAL A 33 -4.52 -2.66 -3.01
CA VAL A 33 -4.20 -3.65 -1.98
C VAL A 33 -4.64 -5.05 -2.42
N ARG A 34 -5.86 -5.20 -2.95
CA ARG A 34 -6.35 -6.48 -3.48
C ARG A 34 -5.46 -7.01 -4.62
N ALA A 35 -4.98 -6.13 -5.50
CA ALA A 35 -4.06 -6.53 -6.56
C ALA A 35 -2.73 -7.09 -6.02
N ILE A 36 -2.24 -6.56 -4.89
CA ILE A 36 -1.06 -7.10 -4.19
C ILE A 36 -1.35 -8.47 -3.59
N GLU A 37 -2.48 -8.62 -2.88
CA GLU A 37 -2.88 -9.87 -2.24
C GLU A 37 -3.07 -11.02 -3.24
N ASN A 38 -3.49 -10.70 -4.47
CA ASN A 38 -3.68 -11.66 -5.56
C ASN A 38 -2.45 -11.79 -6.47
N ASP A 39 -1.31 -11.23 -6.08
CA ASP A 39 -0.04 -11.23 -6.81
C ASP A 39 -0.15 -10.80 -8.30
N VAL A 40 -0.96 -9.77 -8.54
CA VAL A 40 -1.13 -9.20 -9.89
C VAL A 40 0.17 -8.52 -10.33
N GLU A 41 0.61 -8.79 -11.55
CA GLU A 41 1.86 -8.28 -12.11
C GLU A 41 1.84 -6.75 -12.30
N VAL A 42 0.72 -6.20 -12.77
CA VAL A 42 0.55 -4.78 -13.07
C VAL A 42 -0.58 -4.16 -12.23
N ILE A 43 -0.24 -3.10 -11.48
CA ILE A 43 -1.20 -2.34 -10.69
C ILE A 43 -1.26 -0.92 -11.25
N HIS A 44 -2.40 -0.55 -11.83
CA HIS A 44 -2.59 0.82 -12.28
C HIS A 44 -2.99 1.70 -11.08
N VAL A 45 -2.06 2.56 -10.66
CA VAL A 45 -2.30 3.54 -9.58
C VAL A 45 -2.17 4.95 -10.16
N PRO A 46 -3.20 5.80 -10.06
CA PRO A 46 -3.11 7.21 -10.39
C PRO A 46 -1.99 7.91 -9.61
N GLU A 47 -1.26 8.84 -10.23
CA GLU A 47 -0.13 9.54 -9.58
C GLU A 47 -0.53 10.27 -8.29
N ARG A 48 -1.74 10.83 -8.24
CA ARG A 48 -2.30 11.43 -7.02
C ARG A 48 -2.38 10.45 -5.84
N LEU A 49 -2.66 9.17 -6.13
CA LEU A 49 -2.69 8.11 -5.13
C LEU A 49 -1.29 7.61 -4.80
N VAL A 50 -0.33 7.70 -5.73
CA VAL A 50 1.08 7.35 -5.45
C VAL A 50 1.65 8.21 -4.31
N ALA A 51 1.42 9.53 -4.35
CA ALA A 51 1.84 10.43 -3.27
C ALA A 51 1.15 10.08 -1.95
N ARG A 52 -0.16 9.81 -2.00
CA ARG A 52 -0.97 9.45 -0.84
C ARG A 52 -0.55 8.12 -0.21
N ILE A 53 -0.26 7.11 -1.02
CA ILE A 53 0.26 5.80 -0.58
C ILE A 53 1.57 5.97 0.17
N ARG A 54 2.50 6.78 -0.37
CA ARG A 54 3.79 7.04 0.30
C ARG A 54 3.60 7.74 1.65
N ASP A 55 2.73 8.75 1.70
CA ASP A 55 2.40 9.48 2.92
C ASP A 55 1.78 8.56 3.99
N ILE A 56 0.76 7.78 3.63
CA ILE A 56 0.13 6.81 4.56
C ILE A 56 1.15 5.77 5.03
N ALA A 57 1.91 5.17 4.11
CA ALA A 57 2.92 4.17 4.46
C ALA A 57 4.02 4.72 5.38
N ALA A 58 4.38 6.01 5.25
CA ALA A 58 5.35 6.66 6.12
C ALA A 58 4.80 6.94 7.53
N ARG A 59 3.50 7.22 7.65
CA ARG A 59 2.82 7.49 8.94
C ARG A 59 2.50 6.23 9.72
N LEU A 60 2.25 5.11 9.03
CA LEU A 60 1.99 3.83 9.68
C LEU A 60 3.22 3.44 10.52
N PRO A 61 3.03 2.84 11.71
CA PRO A 61 4.16 2.35 12.49
C PRO A 61 4.97 1.39 11.62
N THR A 62 6.28 1.65 11.48
CA THR A 62 7.16 0.63 10.92
C THR A 62 7.12 -0.47 11.94
N ASN A 63 6.58 -1.64 11.61
CA ASN A 63 6.67 -2.80 12.49
C ASN A 63 8.16 -3.19 12.59
N ARG A 64 8.93 -2.46 13.40
CA ARG A 64 10.20 -2.87 13.96
C ARG A 64 9.84 -3.82 15.09
N ASN A 65 9.38 -5.02 14.74
CA ASN A 65 9.43 -6.13 15.68
C ASN A 65 10.59 -7.04 15.24
N PRO A 66 11.81 -6.83 15.77
CA PRO A 66 12.76 -7.91 15.89
C PRO A 66 12.29 -8.79 17.06
N GLN A 67 11.45 -9.79 16.77
CA GLN A 67 11.26 -10.93 17.65
C GLN A 67 11.34 -12.20 16.83
#